data_AF-A0A1X2LZ31-F1
#
_entry.id   AF-A0A1X2LZ31-F1
#
_cell.length_a   1.000
_cell.length_b   1.000
_cell.length_c   1.000
_cell.angle_alpha   90.00
_cell.angle_beta   90.00
_cell.angle_gamma   90.00
#
_symmetry.space_group_name_H-M   'P 1'
#
loop_
_entity.id
_entity.type
_entity.pdbx_description
1 polymer ?
#
loop_
_entity_poly.entity_id
_entity_poly.type
_entity_poly.pdbx_seq_one_letter_code
_entity_poly.pdbx_strand_id
1 'polypeptide(L)' 'MLYLILVLVLGTLIYIGWRVARTQLNRPKTRVIGPDDDPEFLWRLGRDDTNPR' A
#
# COMPACT_ATOMS: atom_id res chain seq x y z
N MET A 1 -16.86 -29.42 -26.74
CA MET A 1 -15.84 -28.38 -26.99
C MET A 1 -16.20 -27.05 -26.37
N LEU A 2 -17.39 -26.49 -26.61
CA LEU A 2 -17.83 -25.22 -26.00
C LEU A 2 -17.71 -25.19 -24.47
N TYR A 3 -18.06 -26.29 -23.80
CA TYR A 3 -17.92 -26.42 -22.35
C TYR A 3 -16.47 -26.33 -21.85
N LEU A 4 -15.49 -26.81 -22.63
CA LEU A 4 -14.07 -26.68 -22.28
C LEU A 4 -13.64 -25.21 -22.32
N ILE A 5 -14.06 -24.47 -23.35
CA ILE A 5 -13.80 -23.03 -23.47
C ILE A 5 -14.46 -22.30 -22.29
N LEU A 6 -15.68 -22.68 -21.93
CA LEU A 6 -16.41 -22.08 -20.82
C LEU A 6 -15.69 -22.28 -19.48
N VAL A 7 -15.17 -23.48 -19.21
CA VAL A 7 -14.36 -23.75 -18.00
C VAL A 7 -13.07 -22.94 -18.00
N LEU A 8 -12.38 -22.84 -19.14
CA LEU A 8 -11.15 -22.04 -19.23
C LEU A 8 -11.42 -20.56 -18.96
N VAL A 9 -12.43 -19.98 -19.61
CA VAL A 9 -12.84 -18.59 -19.39
C VAL A 9 -13.19 -18.35 -17.93
N LEU A 10 -14.01 -19.21 -17.34
CA LEU A 10 -14.43 -19.08 -15.94
C LEU A 10 -13.22 -19.18 -14.99
N GLY A 11 -12.32 -20.14 -15.23
CA GLY A 11 -11.07 -20.30 -14.48
C GLY A 11 -10.17 -19.07 -14.56
N THR A 12 -9.98 -18.49 -15.75
CA THR A 12 -9.20 -17.26 -15.91
C THR A 12 -9.83 -16.06 -15.20
N LEU A 13 -11.16 -15.91 -15.25
CA LEU A 13 -11.85 -14.82 -14.56
C LEU A 13 -11.72 -14.94 -13.04
N ILE A 14 -11.89 -16.15 -12.50
CA ILE A 14 -11.69 -16.43 -11.07
C ILE A 14 -10.24 -16.14 -10.67
N TYR A 15 -9.28 -16.59 -11.47
CA TYR A 15 -7.86 -16.37 -11.20
C TYR A 15 -7.50 -14.88 -11.19
N ILE A 16 -7.96 -14.10 -12.18
CA ILE A 16 -7.72 -12.65 -12.25
C ILE A 16 -8.37 -11.96 -11.05
N GLY A 17 -9.63 -12.27 -10.75
CA GLY A 17 -10.34 -11.71 -9.60
C GLY A 17 -9.60 -11.97 -8.29
N TRP A 18 -9.17 -13.22 -8.06
CA TRP A 18 -8.38 -13.57 -6.89
C TRP A 18 -7.02 -12.85 -6.88
N ARG A 19 -6.33 -12.81 -8.01
CA ARG A 19 -5.01 -12.16 -8.12
C ARG A 19 -5.10 -10.68 -7.77
N VAL A 20 -6.09 -9.96 -8.30
CA VAL A 20 -6.32 -8.53 -8.02
C VAL A 20 -6.66 -8.32 -6.55
N ALA A 21 -7.60 -9.09 -5.99
CA ALA A 21 -7.94 -8.99 -4.57
C ALA A 21 -6.71 -9.20 -3.67
N ARG A 22 -5.86 -10.16 -4.01
CA ARG A 22 -4.61 -10.44 -3.28
C ARG A 22 -3.60 -9.29 -3.37
N THR A 23 -3.53 -8.57 -4.50
CA THR A 23 -2.63 -7.41 -4.62
C THR A 23 -3.06 -6.22 -3.76
N GLN A 24 -4.37 -6.03 -3.53
CA GLN A 24 -4.86 -4.96 -2.67
C GLN A 24 -4.59 -5.24 -1.18
N LEU A 25 -4.66 -6.50 -0.76
CA LEU A 25 -4.35 -6.91 0.62
C LEU A 25 -2.89 -6.69 1.01
N ASN A 26 -1.97 -6.78 0.03
CA ASN A 26 -0.54 -6.55 0.25
C ASN A 26 -0.13 -5.09 0.01
N ARG A 27 -1.07 -4.18 -0.25
CA ARG A 27 -0.74 -2.76 -0.35
C ARG A 27 -0.30 -2.32 1.05
N PRO A 28 0.96 -1.89 1.25
CA PRO A 28 1.36 -1.34 2.52
C PRO A 28 0.40 -0.18 2.82
N LYS A 29 -0.30 -0.27 3.95
CA LYS A 29 -1.10 0.83 4.48
C LYS A 29 -0.20 2.06 4.40
N THR A 30 -0.61 3.09 3.67
CA THR A 30 0.05 4.40 3.73
C THR A 30 -0.01 4.79 5.19
N ARG A 31 1.07 4.52 5.92
CA ARG A 31 1.21 4.94 7.30
C ARG A 31 1.07 6.44 7.22
N VAL A 32 0.11 6.98 7.95
CA VAL A 32 0.07 8.41 8.19
C VAL A 32 1.43 8.70 8.79
N ILE A 33 2.30 9.35 8.03
CA ILE A 33 3.57 9.82 8.54
C ILE A 33 3.16 10.91 9.52
N GLY A 34 3.21 10.59 10.81
CA GLY A 34 3.00 11.58 11.85
C GLY A 34 4.20 12.52 11.87
N PRO A 35 4.08 13.71 12.49
CA PRO A 35 5.21 14.60 12.70
C PRO A 35 6.43 13.90 13.31
N ASP A 36 6.20 12.87 14.15
CA ASP A 36 7.23 12.06 14.79
C ASP A 36 8.00 11.12 13.83
N ASP A 37 7.42 10.78 12.67
CA ASP A 37 8.06 9.96 11.62
C ASP A 37 8.61 10.84 10.47
N ASP A 38 8.41 12.18 10.51
CA ASP A 38 8.88 13.13 9.49
C ASP A 38 10.30 13.62 9.81
N PRO A 39 11.34 13.24 9.03
CA PRO A 39 12.72 13.63 9.32
C PRO A 39 12.92 15.15 9.26
N GLU A 40 12.11 15.83 8.45
CA GLU A 40 12.14 17.27 8.28
C GLU A 40 11.57 18.01 9.50
N PHE A 41 10.50 17.49 10.11
CA PHE A 41 9.91 18.02 11.33
C PHE A 41 10.86 17.87 12.54
N LEU A 42 11.43 16.68 12.73
CA LEU A 42 12.42 16.42 13.78
C LEU A 42 13.66 17.32 13.63
N TRP A 43 14.09 17.56 12.38
CA TRP A 43 15.21 18.45 12.09
C TRP A 43 14.93 19.91 12.47
N ARG A 44 13.68 20.38 12.30
CA ARG A 44 13.27 21.73 12.72
C ARG A 44 13.24 21.88 14.24
N LEU A 45 12.66 20.91 14.96
CA LEU A 45 12.54 20.96 16.43
C LEU A 45 13.92 21.03 17.13
N GLY A 46 14.89 20.22 16.69
CA GLY A 46 16.24 20.24 17.26
C GLY A 46 17.01 21.54 16.97
N ARG A 47 16.59 22.33 15.97
CA ARG A 47 17.27 23.56 15.57
C ARG A 47 16.79 24.78 16.36
N ASP A 48 15.49 24.86 16.65
CA ASP A 48 14.90 25.98 17.38
C ASP A 48 15.14 25.88 18.90
N ASP A 49 15.25 24.67 19.47
CA ASP A 49 15.57 24.46 20.89
C ASP A 49 17.04 24.82 21.26
N THR A 50 17.92 25.01 20.26
CA THR A 50 19.34 25.33 20.51
C THR A 50 19.61 26.83 20.68
N ASN A 51 18.58 27.69 20.69
CA ASN A 51 18.74 29.12 20.94
C ASN A 51 18.16 29.52 22.31
N PRO A 52 18.92 29.37 23.41
CA PRO A 52 18.52 29.94 24.68
C PRO A 52 18.62 31.47 24.54
N ARG A 53 17.47 32.14 24.55
CA ARG A 53 17.43 33.58 24.77
C ARG A 53 17.75 33.91 26.23
#